data_AF-A0A7S3Q614-F1
#
_entry.id   AF-A0A7S3Q614-F1
#
_cell.length_a   1.000
_cell.length_b   1.000
_cell.length_c   1.000
_cell.angle_alpha   90.00
_cell.angle_beta   90.00
_cell.angle_gamma   90.00
#
_symmetry.space_group_name_H-M   'P 1'
#
loop_
_entity.id
_entity.type
_entity.pdbx_description
1 polymer ?
#
loop_
_entity_poly.entity_id
_entity_poly.type
_entity_poly.pdbx_seq_one_letter_code
_entity_poly.pdbx_strand_id
1 'polypeptide(L)'
;MKGDKDVVPAAVKQNGMALHHASDFYVESNHDKFIDFLKNHENGKILLHEWVVDLNMSERLHSLVHYDRTIADVKTKDGRRAIDRAIPECKNAMESALYLFQSFDTSVSQKLHESRTAYVLKVTRDEDTNVTGTDERATVETALKMMVDIEQVTAELNGRKDLDLNKESLIIGVQGLYIDSSVPDKYPDAYSKLKLAAGDVDVIIDCIDNINREVKVIIDCIDNINREVKGAILNHMDDRDHENMPIYEFVLVFNFADRTLHAALTHDRITGGNSPHLVKQIMKDMATGLLELHANGRIHGDLKPLNVMREGLRWKLTDLDIACAINCDYGTKNPSSGYCAPEVAKWIFGDVEKSSDETLKASVAHDLWSLGVVFY
;
A
#
# COMPACT_ATOMS: atom_id res chain seq x y z
N MET A 1 -28.57 -32.57 4.96
CA MET A 1 -28.95 -31.19 4.59
C MET A 1 -27.82 -30.19 4.83
N LYS A 2 -27.10 -30.23 5.95
CA LYS A 2 -25.86 -29.45 6.11
C LYS A 2 -24.78 -29.99 5.17
N GLY A 3 -24.37 -29.22 4.16
CA GLY A 3 -23.25 -29.55 3.26
C GLY A 3 -23.61 -30.00 1.84
N ASP A 4 -24.89 -30.02 1.46
CA ASP A 4 -25.29 -30.43 0.10
C ASP A 4 -25.20 -29.26 -0.89
N LYS A 5 -24.28 -29.37 -1.86
CA LYS A 5 -23.88 -28.29 -2.78
C LYS A 5 -25.01 -27.80 -3.69
N ASP A 6 -26.03 -28.63 -3.92
CA ASP A 6 -27.17 -28.30 -4.81
C ASP A 6 -28.41 -27.79 -4.05
N VAL A 7 -28.56 -28.17 -2.77
CA VAL A 7 -29.74 -27.83 -1.95
C VAL A 7 -29.61 -26.46 -1.30
N VAL A 8 -28.41 -26.10 -0.84
CA VAL A 8 -28.17 -24.82 -0.16
C VAL A 8 -28.44 -23.62 -1.09
N PRO A 9 -27.96 -23.56 -2.35
CA PRO A 9 -28.22 -22.42 -3.25
C PRO A 9 -29.72 -22.23 -3.58
N ALA A 10 -30.47 -23.34 -3.73
CA ALA A 10 -31.91 -23.29 -4.00
C ALA A 10 -32.70 -22.80 -2.78
N ALA A 11 -32.31 -23.22 -1.57
CA ALA A 11 -32.94 -22.79 -0.33
C ALA A 11 -32.56 -21.34 0.06
N VAL A 12 -31.34 -20.91 -0.26
CA VAL A 12 -30.87 -19.51 -0.16
C VAL A 12 -31.76 -18.58 -0.98
N LYS A 13 -32.02 -18.95 -2.24
CA LYS A 13 -32.88 -18.16 -3.14
C LYS A 13 -34.34 -18.04 -2.67
N GLN A 14 -34.87 -19.03 -1.95
CA GLN A 14 -36.27 -19.01 -1.52
C GLN A 14 -36.52 -18.31 -0.20
N ASN A 15 -35.64 -18.45 0.81
CA ASN A 15 -35.95 -17.94 2.16
C ASN A 15 -34.75 -17.49 3.01
N GLY A 16 -33.50 -17.63 2.53
CA GLY A 16 -32.28 -17.23 3.27
C GLY A 16 -31.96 -18.06 4.54
N MET A 17 -32.97 -18.60 5.23
CA MET A 17 -32.87 -19.32 6.51
C MET A 17 -31.98 -20.57 6.49
N ALA A 18 -31.79 -21.20 5.32
CA ALA A 18 -30.89 -22.35 5.19
C ALA A 18 -29.42 -21.98 5.49
N LEU A 19 -29.07 -20.69 5.36
CA LEU A 19 -27.73 -20.18 5.63
C LEU A 19 -27.39 -20.10 7.12
N HIS A 20 -28.39 -19.94 8.00
CA HIS A 20 -28.20 -20.07 9.45
C HIS A 20 -27.63 -21.45 9.83
N HIS A 21 -27.87 -22.46 8.99
CA HIS A 21 -27.45 -23.83 9.23
C HIS A 21 -26.32 -24.30 8.32
N ALA A 22 -25.84 -23.45 7.39
CA ALA A 22 -24.66 -23.74 6.61
C ALA A 22 -23.46 -23.88 7.55
N SER A 23 -22.63 -24.90 7.31
CA SER A 23 -21.37 -25.07 8.03
C SER A 23 -20.42 -23.93 7.65
N ASP A 24 -19.54 -23.53 8.56
CA ASP A 24 -18.59 -22.44 8.31
C ASP A 24 -17.71 -22.72 7.09
N PHE A 25 -17.26 -23.96 6.94
CA PHE A 25 -16.57 -24.45 5.73
C PHE A 25 -17.31 -24.17 4.41
N TYR A 26 -18.65 -24.25 4.40
CA TYR A 26 -19.44 -24.02 3.19
C TYR A 26 -19.49 -22.52 2.86
N VAL A 27 -19.64 -21.68 3.90
CA VAL A 27 -19.63 -20.22 3.75
C VAL A 27 -18.26 -19.76 3.26
N GLU A 28 -17.18 -20.23 3.89
CA GLU A 28 -15.79 -19.95 3.49
C GLU A 28 -15.48 -20.35 2.05
N SER A 29 -16.01 -21.49 1.61
CA SER A 29 -15.81 -21.98 0.24
C SER A 29 -16.70 -21.27 -0.80
N ASN A 30 -17.64 -20.40 -0.39
CA ASN A 30 -18.61 -19.76 -1.28
C ASN A 30 -18.85 -18.28 -0.93
N HIS A 31 -17.83 -17.58 -0.43
CA HIS A 31 -17.94 -16.19 -0.01
C HIS A 31 -18.61 -15.30 -1.06
N ASP A 32 -18.19 -15.37 -2.33
CA ASP A 32 -18.77 -14.55 -3.42
C ASP A 32 -20.29 -14.65 -3.52
N LYS A 33 -20.83 -15.88 -3.53
CA LYS A 33 -22.28 -16.12 -3.63
C LYS A 33 -23.01 -15.61 -2.40
N PHE A 34 -22.37 -15.73 -1.24
CA PHE A 34 -22.95 -15.31 0.02
C PHE A 34 -23.01 -13.78 0.13
N ILE A 35 -21.92 -13.13 -0.24
CA ILE A 35 -21.77 -11.68 -0.28
C ILE A 35 -22.75 -11.06 -1.27
N ASP A 36 -22.84 -11.60 -2.48
CA ASP A 36 -23.84 -11.16 -3.48
C ASP A 36 -25.27 -11.29 -2.92
N PHE A 37 -25.58 -12.41 -2.27
CA PHE A 37 -26.88 -12.60 -1.62
C PHE A 37 -27.15 -11.54 -0.55
N LEU A 38 -26.20 -11.30 0.36
CA LEU A 38 -26.36 -10.31 1.44
C LEU A 38 -26.52 -8.87 0.91
N LYS A 39 -25.76 -8.50 -0.14
CA LYS A 39 -25.75 -7.14 -0.69
C LYS A 39 -26.98 -6.87 -1.55
N ASN A 40 -27.35 -7.82 -2.41
CA ASN A 40 -28.24 -7.57 -3.54
C ASN A 40 -29.65 -8.16 -3.37
N HIS A 41 -29.91 -8.99 -2.37
CA HIS A 41 -31.23 -9.57 -2.12
C HIS A 41 -31.89 -9.05 -0.83
N GLU A 42 -33.20 -8.80 -0.88
CA GLU A 42 -33.98 -8.35 0.28
C GLU A 42 -33.91 -9.35 1.45
N ASN A 43 -34.04 -10.65 1.15
CA ASN A 43 -33.86 -11.72 2.14
C ASN A 43 -32.43 -11.76 2.71
N GLY A 44 -31.43 -11.35 1.93
CA GLY A 44 -30.05 -11.21 2.40
C GLY A 44 -29.89 -10.07 3.40
N LYS A 45 -30.54 -8.93 3.16
CA LYS A 45 -30.57 -7.81 4.11
C LYS A 45 -31.33 -8.13 5.39
N ILE A 46 -32.38 -8.94 5.30
CA ILE A 46 -33.10 -9.48 6.48
C ILE A 46 -32.18 -10.42 7.26
N LEU A 47 -31.50 -11.35 6.58
CA LEU A 47 -30.55 -12.27 7.22
C LEU A 47 -29.42 -11.51 7.93
N LEU A 48 -28.84 -10.52 7.25
CA LEU A 48 -27.80 -9.67 7.83
C LEU A 48 -28.32 -8.91 9.06
N HIS A 49 -29.57 -8.40 9.01
CA HIS A 49 -30.20 -7.76 10.16
C HIS A 49 -30.30 -8.69 11.38
N GLU A 50 -30.57 -9.98 11.16
CA GLU A 50 -30.62 -10.98 12.24
C GLU A 50 -29.22 -11.33 12.74
N TRP A 51 -28.25 -11.48 11.84
CA TRP A 51 -26.90 -11.90 12.19
C TRP A 51 -26.14 -10.87 13.01
N VAL A 52 -26.26 -9.58 12.68
CA VAL A 52 -25.56 -8.52 13.41
C VAL A 52 -26.00 -8.40 14.88
N VAL A 53 -27.09 -9.05 15.28
CA VAL A 53 -27.58 -9.07 16.66
C VAL A 53 -27.51 -10.43 17.35
N ASP A 54 -26.86 -11.42 16.72
CA ASP A 54 -26.65 -12.74 17.30
C ASP A 54 -25.15 -12.95 17.58
N LEU A 55 -24.78 -13.10 18.86
CA LEU A 55 -23.37 -13.24 19.25
C LEU A 55 -22.68 -14.44 18.57
N ASN A 56 -23.45 -15.48 18.23
CA ASN A 56 -22.90 -16.70 17.63
C ASN A 56 -22.45 -16.45 16.18
N MET A 57 -22.86 -15.33 15.57
CA MET A 57 -22.50 -14.97 14.21
C MET A 57 -21.27 -14.06 14.13
N SER A 58 -20.65 -13.70 15.26
CA SER A 58 -19.51 -12.76 15.30
C SER A 58 -18.32 -13.23 14.45
N GLU A 59 -17.89 -14.48 14.58
CA GLU A 59 -16.79 -15.06 13.78
C GLU A 59 -17.14 -15.10 12.28
N ARG A 60 -18.39 -15.42 11.96
CA ARG A 60 -18.86 -15.47 10.58
C ARG A 60 -18.90 -14.08 9.94
N LEU A 61 -19.37 -13.08 10.70
CA LEU A 61 -19.36 -11.69 10.27
C LEU A 61 -17.94 -11.18 10.10
N HIS A 62 -17.01 -11.54 11.00
CA HIS A 62 -15.59 -11.25 10.83
C HIS A 62 -15.06 -11.80 9.52
N SER A 63 -15.27 -13.09 9.24
CA SER A 63 -14.79 -13.75 8.02
C SER A 63 -15.36 -13.09 6.75
N LEU A 64 -16.65 -12.74 6.75
CA LEU A 64 -17.30 -12.09 5.62
C LEU A 64 -16.82 -10.66 5.39
N VAL A 65 -16.69 -9.86 6.45
CA VAL A 65 -16.17 -8.48 6.35
C VAL A 65 -14.70 -8.48 5.97
N HIS A 66 -13.94 -9.45 6.46
CA HIS A 66 -12.55 -9.63 6.07
C HIS A 66 -12.48 -9.83 4.55
N TYR A 67 -13.26 -10.77 4.01
CA TYR A 67 -13.29 -11.06 2.57
C TYR A 67 -13.86 -9.93 1.69
N ASP A 68 -14.99 -9.33 2.06
CA ASP A 68 -15.55 -8.13 1.41
C ASP A 68 -15.93 -7.09 2.46
N ARG A 69 -15.10 -6.06 2.54
CA ARG A 69 -15.21 -4.96 3.52
C ARG A 69 -16.51 -4.19 3.39
N THR A 70 -17.09 -4.13 2.19
CA THR A 70 -18.33 -3.38 1.93
C THR A 70 -19.54 -3.98 2.64
N ILE A 71 -19.45 -5.23 3.12
CA ILE A 71 -20.48 -5.86 3.97
C ILE A 71 -20.76 -5.01 5.22
N ALA A 72 -19.75 -4.34 5.78
CA ALA A 72 -19.91 -3.47 6.94
C ALA A 72 -20.90 -2.32 6.68
N ASP A 73 -20.93 -1.79 5.45
CA ASP A 73 -21.77 -0.67 5.04
C ASP A 73 -23.12 -1.08 4.42
N VAL A 74 -23.38 -2.38 4.25
CA VAL A 74 -24.67 -2.86 3.73
C VAL A 74 -25.80 -2.39 4.65
N LYS A 75 -26.81 -1.74 4.07
CA LYS A 75 -28.00 -1.33 4.81
C LYS A 75 -28.86 -2.55 5.12
N THR A 76 -29.10 -2.81 6.40
CA THR A 76 -30.01 -3.87 6.85
C THR A 76 -31.47 -3.46 6.61
N LYS A 77 -32.44 -4.33 6.93
CA LYS A 77 -33.88 -4.08 6.71
C LYS A 77 -34.41 -2.77 7.33
N ASP A 78 -33.75 -2.23 8.35
CA ASP A 78 -34.12 -0.97 9.03
C ASP A 78 -33.44 0.28 8.42
N GLY A 79 -32.66 0.10 7.35
CA GLY A 79 -31.94 1.17 6.66
C GLY A 79 -30.64 1.60 7.33
N ARG A 80 -30.26 1.03 8.48
CA ARG A 80 -28.96 1.27 9.14
C ARG A 80 -27.88 0.38 8.54
N ARG A 81 -26.62 0.83 8.58
CA ARG A 81 -25.48 0.00 8.18
C ARG A 81 -25.35 -1.21 9.10
N ALA A 82 -24.88 -2.33 8.57
CA ALA A 82 -24.70 -3.57 9.31
C ALA A 82 -23.82 -3.36 10.56
N ILE A 83 -22.69 -2.66 10.40
CA ILE A 83 -21.76 -2.38 11.49
C ILE A 83 -22.34 -1.46 12.58
N ASP A 84 -23.17 -0.48 12.22
CA ASP A 84 -23.81 0.44 13.18
C ASP A 84 -24.94 -0.25 13.97
N ARG A 85 -25.56 -1.26 13.36
CA ARG A 85 -26.66 -2.02 13.96
C ARG A 85 -26.16 -3.11 14.90
N ALA A 86 -24.92 -3.55 14.71
CA ALA A 86 -24.36 -4.71 15.36
C ALA A 86 -24.28 -4.57 16.89
N ILE A 87 -24.55 -5.68 17.60
CA ILE A 87 -24.25 -5.78 19.03
C ILE A 87 -22.74 -5.69 19.27
N PRO A 88 -22.27 -5.32 20.47
CA PRO A 88 -20.85 -5.05 20.73
C PRO A 88 -19.90 -6.15 20.25
N GLU A 89 -20.24 -7.42 20.48
CA GLU A 89 -19.41 -8.57 20.09
C GLU A 89 -19.28 -8.69 18.56
N CYS A 90 -20.40 -8.60 17.83
CA CYS A 90 -20.40 -8.63 16.37
C CYS A 90 -19.74 -7.38 15.78
N LYS A 91 -19.98 -6.21 16.38
CA LYS A 91 -19.38 -4.95 15.97
C LYS A 91 -17.87 -5.01 16.08
N ASN A 92 -17.33 -5.43 17.22
CA ASN A 92 -15.89 -5.59 17.42
C ASN A 92 -15.27 -6.59 16.43
N ALA A 93 -15.98 -7.69 16.13
CA ALA A 93 -15.52 -8.68 15.17
C ALA A 93 -15.46 -8.13 13.74
N MET A 94 -16.48 -7.36 13.33
CA MET A 94 -16.53 -6.65 12.05
C MET A 94 -15.48 -5.54 11.98
N GLU A 95 -15.34 -4.72 13.02
CA GLU A 95 -14.33 -3.66 13.10
C GLU A 95 -12.91 -4.25 13.00
N SER A 96 -12.62 -5.31 13.75
CA SER A 96 -11.33 -6.01 13.68
C SER A 96 -11.00 -6.50 12.26
N ALA A 97 -11.99 -7.00 11.52
CA ALA A 97 -11.82 -7.43 10.13
C ALA A 97 -11.45 -6.28 9.16
N LEU A 98 -11.78 -5.04 9.52
CA LEU A 98 -11.43 -3.83 8.75
C LEU A 98 -9.99 -3.36 8.99
N TYR A 99 -9.26 -3.93 9.95
CA TYR A 99 -7.86 -3.61 10.19
C TYR A 99 -6.93 -4.59 9.48
N LEU A 100 -5.88 -4.05 8.84
CA LEU A 100 -4.72 -4.83 8.40
C LEU A 100 -3.68 -4.83 9.52
N PHE A 101 -3.13 -6.01 9.82
CA PHE A 101 -2.14 -6.23 10.89
C PHE A 101 -2.57 -5.64 12.24
N GLN A 102 -3.88 -5.58 12.50
CA GLN A 102 -4.50 -5.00 13.70
C GLN A 102 -4.18 -3.52 13.95
N SER A 103 -3.48 -2.86 13.03
CA SER A 103 -2.91 -1.52 13.25
C SER A 103 -3.36 -0.51 12.21
N PHE A 104 -3.78 -0.96 11.02
CA PHE A 104 -4.14 -0.09 9.90
C PHE A 104 -5.60 -0.26 9.53
N ASP A 105 -6.43 0.75 9.83
CA ASP A 105 -7.79 0.83 9.31
C ASP A 105 -7.76 1.02 7.79
N THR A 106 -8.44 0.10 7.10
CA THR A 106 -8.53 0.06 5.64
C THR A 106 -9.95 0.25 5.14
N SER A 107 -10.89 0.61 6.01
CA SER A 107 -12.30 0.89 5.66
C SER A 107 -12.44 1.99 4.61
N VAL A 108 -11.55 2.99 4.65
CA VAL A 108 -11.49 4.12 3.70
C VAL A 108 -10.19 4.13 2.89
N SER A 109 -9.62 2.95 2.64
CA SER A 109 -8.36 2.81 1.92
C SER A 109 -8.45 3.27 0.47
N GLN A 110 -7.36 3.86 -0.04
CA GLN A 110 -7.28 4.37 -1.41
C GLN A 110 -6.00 3.87 -2.10
N LYS A 111 -6.14 3.33 -3.31
CA LYS A 111 -4.99 3.04 -4.18
C LYS A 111 -4.31 4.34 -4.61
N LEU A 112 -3.04 4.50 -4.23
CA LEU A 112 -2.22 5.65 -4.59
C LEU A 112 -1.36 5.36 -5.83
N HIS A 113 -0.80 4.16 -5.91
CA HIS A 113 0.09 3.76 -6.99
C HIS A 113 0.10 2.24 -7.17
N GLU A 114 0.38 1.80 -8.39
CA GLU A 114 0.56 0.40 -8.74
C GLU A 114 1.61 0.25 -9.83
N SER A 115 2.51 -0.71 -9.66
CA SER A 115 3.55 -1.08 -10.60
C SER A 115 3.72 -2.61 -10.62
N ARG A 116 4.70 -3.10 -11.38
CA ARG A 116 5.03 -4.53 -11.41
C ARG A 116 5.59 -5.04 -10.07
N THR A 117 6.25 -4.18 -9.30
CA THR A 117 7.00 -4.58 -8.10
C THR A 117 6.41 -4.05 -6.80
N ALA A 118 5.41 -3.16 -6.89
CA ALA A 118 4.80 -2.56 -5.73
C ALA A 118 3.34 -2.13 -5.95
N TYR A 119 2.58 -2.17 -4.85
CA TYR A 119 1.25 -1.59 -4.73
C TYR A 119 1.24 -0.66 -3.51
N VAL A 120 0.70 0.55 -3.67
CA VAL A 120 0.74 1.58 -2.63
C VAL A 120 -0.65 1.99 -2.23
N LEU A 121 -0.92 1.89 -0.92
CA LEU A 121 -2.21 2.17 -0.31
C LEU A 121 -2.12 3.29 0.70
N LYS A 122 -3.09 4.20 0.64
CA LYS A 122 -3.42 5.08 1.76
C LYS A 122 -4.29 4.32 2.75
N VAL A 123 -3.93 4.38 4.03
CA VAL A 123 -4.68 3.82 5.15
C VAL A 123 -4.68 4.82 6.32
N THR A 124 -5.46 4.52 7.36
CA THR A 124 -5.44 5.30 8.60
C THR A 124 -4.97 4.40 9.75
N ARG A 125 -4.32 4.96 10.77
CA ARG A 125 -4.00 4.24 12.00
C ARG A 125 -4.29 5.12 13.22
N ASP A 126 -4.58 4.49 14.36
CA ASP A 126 -4.72 5.20 15.63
C ASP A 126 -3.33 5.76 16.05
N GLU A 127 -3.27 7.02 16.49
CA GLU A 127 -2.08 7.52 17.17
C GLU A 127 -1.96 6.90 18.56
N ASP A 128 -0.73 6.51 18.95
CA ASP A 128 -0.41 6.15 20.33
C ASP A 128 -0.62 7.38 21.23
N THR A 129 -1.83 7.51 21.77
CA THR A 129 -2.28 8.61 22.61
C THR A 129 -1.70 8.51 24.03
N ASN A 130 -0.38 8.64 24.17
CA ASN A 130 0.26 8.87 25.46
C ASN A 130 0.46 10.37 25.80
N VAL A 131 -0.01 11.30 24.94
CA VAL A 131 0.39 12.73 25.05
C VAL A 131 -0.76 13.73 25.23
N THR A 132 -2.00 13.41 24.90
CA THR A 132 -3.10 14.39 25.03
C THR A 132 -4.31 13.75 25.70
N GLY A 133 -4.59 14.13 26.95
CA GLY A 133 -5.73 13.66 27.76
C GLY A 133 -7.11 14.11 27.25
N THR A 134 -7.36 13.91 25.95
CA THR A 134 -8.63 14.14 25.26
C THR A 134 -9.13 12.80 24.73
N ASP A 135 -10.38 12.44 25.03
CA ASP A 135 -11.04 11.17 24.65
C ASP A 135 -11.22 10.96 23.12
N GLU A 136 -10.72 11.86 22.27
CA GLU A 136 -10.68 11.67 20.82
C GLU A 136 -9.39 10.92 20.45
N ARG A 137 -9.53 9.68 19.97
CA ARG A 137 -8.44 8.95 19.32
C ARG A 137 -8.04 9.73 18.07
N ALA A 138 -6.92 10.43 18.14
CA ALA A 138 -6.32 11.05 16.97
C ALA A 138 -5.92 9.92 15.99
N THR A 139 -6.26 10.09 14.72
CA THR A 139 -5.88 9.14 13.67
C THR A 139 -4.90 9.82 12.72
N VAL A 140 -3.97 9.03 12.19
CA VAL A 140 -2.95 9.50 11.23
C VAL A 140 -3.07 8.75 9.92
N GLU A 141 -3.02 9.51 8.84
CA GLU A 141 -2.92 8.95 7.50
C GLU A 141 -1.51 8.38 7.28
N THR A 142 -1.45 7.19 6.73
CA THR A 142 -0.22 6.43 6.50
C THR A 142 -0.25 5.83 5.09
N ALA A 143 0.93 5.69 4.48
CA ALA A 143 1.07 4.98 3.22
C ALA A 143 1.69 3.59 3.46
N LEU A 144 1.04 2.55 2.98
CA LEU A 144 1.59 1.19 2.94
C LEU A 144 2.09 0.91 1.53
N LYS A 145 3.37 0.55 1.39
CA LYS A 145 3.96 0.10 0.12
C LYS A 145 4.19 -1.40 0.22
N MET A 146 3.31 -2.18 -0.41
CA MET A 146 3.49 -3.62 -0.56
C MET A 146 4.51 -3.88 -1.67
N MET A 147 5.51 -4.71 -1.39
CA MET A 147 6.63 -4.99 -2.29
C MET A 147 6.85 -6.49 -2.47
N VAL A 148 7.42 -6.85 -3.62
CA VAL A 148 7.66 -8.24 -4.04
C VAL A 148 9.10 -8.69 -3.76
N ASP A 149 10.05 -7.77 -3.86
CA ASP A 149 11.48 -8.08 -3.95
C ASP A 149 12.24 -7.61 -2.70
N ILE A 150 12.91 -8.54 -2.03
CA ILE A 150 13.64 -8.28 -0.79
C ILE A 150 14.84 -7.35 -0.97
N GLU A 151 15.51 -7.38 -2.13
CA GLU A 151 16.66 -6.53 -2.40
C GLU A 151 16.20 -5.08 -2.61
N GLN A 152 15.04 -4.86 -3.26
CA GLN A 152 14.41 -3.53 -3.38
C GLN A 152 13.95 -2.98 -2.02
N VAL A 153 13.35 -3.81 -1.16
CA VAL A 153 12.99 -3.40 0.22
C VAL A 153 14.25 -3.05 1.02
N THR A 154 15.30 -3.85 0.88
CA THR A 154 16.60 -3.60 1.52
C THR A 154 17.24 -2.31 0.99
N ALA A 155 17.11 -2.01 -0.30
CA ALA A 155 17.58 -0.76 -0.90
C ALA A 155 16.81 0.46 -0.39
N GLU A 156 15.47 0.38 -0.25
CA GLU A 156 14.65 1.44 0.35
C GLU A 156 15.12 1.83 1.76
N LEU A 157 15.38 0.83 2.61
CA LEU A 157 15.86 1.07 3.97
C LEU A 157 17.30 1.60 3.96
N ASN A 158 18.19 0.95 3.21
CA ASN A 158 19.57 1.41 3.08
C ASN A 158 19.63 2.85 2.55
N GLY A 159 18.78 3.25 1.61
CA GLY A 159 18.71 4.61 1.09
C GLY A 159 18.54 5.67 2.19
N ARG A 160 18.03 5.29 3.36
CA ARG A 160 17.82 6.15 4.53
C ARG A 160 18.84 5.97 5.65
N LYS A 161 19.85 5.11 5.45
CA LYS A 161 20.91 4.88 6.43
C LYS A 161 21.58 6.20 6.83
N ASP A 162 21.77 6.37 8.13
CA ASP A 162 22.41 7.53 8.77
C ASP A 162 21.66 8.87 8.58
N LEU A 163 20.42 8.85 8.05
CA LEU A 163 19.57 10.04 7.96
C LEU A 163 18.82 10.30 9.27
N ASP A 164 18.74 11.57 9.67
CA ASP A 164 17.82 12.02 10.73
C ASP A 164 16.42 12.21 10.14
N LEU A 165 15.60 11.16 10.16
CA LEU A 165 14.25 11.13 9.56
C LEU A 165 13.18 11.88 10.37
N ASN A 166 13.57 12.93 11.08
CA ASN A 166 12.62 13.79 11.79
C ASN A 166 11.72 14.59 10.79
N LYS A 167 10.75 15.35 11.32
CA LYS A 167 9.79 16.11 10.49
C LYS A 167 10.44 17.12 9.52
N GLU A 168 11.66 17.57 9.81
CA GLU A 168 12.42 18.51 8.98
C GLU A 168 13.13 17.85 7.79
N SER A 169 13.41 16.53 7.85
CA SER A 169 14.01 15.78 6.75
C SER A 169 13.20 15.94 5.48
N LEU A 170 13.90 16.07 4.35
CA LEU A 170 13.27 16.15 3.04
C LEU A 170 13.20 14.80 2.34
N ILE A 171 13.30 13.72 3.09
CA ILE A 171 13.06 12.35 2.67
C ILE A 171 11.78 11.86 3.36
N ILE A 172 10.92 11.13 2.65
CA ILE A 172 9.72 10.53 3.24
C ILE A 172 10.15 9.48 4.29
N GLY A 173 9.70 9.69 5.52
CA GLY A 173 10.00 8.83 6.66
C GLY A 173 9.36 7.45 6.54
N VAL A 174 10.12 6.44 6.95
CA VAL A 174 9.69 5.04 7.11
C VAL A 174 9.45 4.77 8.59
N GLN A 175 8.38 4.06 8.92
CA GLN A 175 7.90 3.87 10.29
C GLN A 175 7.96 2.41 10.75
N GLY A 176 7.99 1.46 9.82
CA GLY A 176 7.86 0.03 10.13
C GLY A 176 7.97 -0.84 8.89
N LEU A 177 8.23 -2.12 9.10
CA LEU A 177 8.26 -3.14 8.05
C LEU A 177 7.56 -4.41 8.54
N TYR A 178 6.56 -4.86 7.78
CA TYR A 178 5.98 -6.19 7.95
C TYR A 178 6.54 -7.14 6.89
N ILE A 179 6.90 -8.36 7.30
CA ILE A 179 7.35 -9.42 6.40
C ILE A 179 6.55 -10.70 6.60
N ASP A 180 6.41 -11.48 5.53
CA ASP A 180 5.81 -12.80 5.64
C ASP A 180 6.67 -13.70 6.53
N SER A 181 6.04 -14.48 7.42
CA SER A 181 6.74 -15.33 8.39
C SER A 181 7.63 -16.38 7.74
N SER A 182 7.42 -16.70 6.45
CA SER A 182 8.28 -17.60 5.67
C SER A 182 9.58 -16.97 5.17
N VAL A 183 9.70 -15.63 5.14
CA VAL A 183 10.86 -14.91 4.60
C VAL A 183 12.20 -15.32 5.24
N PRO A 184 12.32 -15.46 6.58
CA PRO A 184 13.58 -15.85 7.21
C PRO A 184 14.13 -17.19 6.71
N ASP A 185 13.24 -18.15 6.46
CA ASP A 185 13.61 -19.50 6.01
C ASP A 185 13.80 -19.55 4.49
N LYS A 186 12.99 -18.78 3.74
CA LYS A 186 13.03 -18.71 2.27
C LYS A 186 14.27 -17.99 1.75
N TYR A 187 14.74 -16.97 2.47
CA TYR A 187 15.83 -16.07 2.04
C TYR A 187 16.80 -15.73 3.20
N PRO A 188 17.51 -16.69 3.81
CA PRO A 188 18.26 -16.46 5.05
C PRO A 188 19.35 -15.37 4.94
N ASP A 189 20.09 -15.35 3.83
CA ASP A 189 21.16 -14.37 3.61
C ASP A 189 20.60 -12.97 3.33
N ALA A 190 19.58 -12.87 2.47
CA ALA A 190 18.95 -11.59 2.15
C ALA A 190 18.17 -11.02 3.35
N TYR A 191 17.53 -11.88 4.14
CA TYR A 191 16.90 -11.48 5.40
C TYR A 191 17.90 -10.96 6.43
N SER A 192 19.11 -11.54 6.49
CA SER A 192 20.17 -11.03 7.36
C SER A 192 20.59 -9.61 6.96
N LYS A 193 20.71 -9.32 5.66
CA LYS A 193 20.97 -7.96 5.15
C LYS A 193 19.81 -7.02 5.43
N LEU A 194 18.57 -7.47 5.22
CA LEU A 194 17.37 -6.70 5.50
C LEU A 194 17.28 -6.29 6.98
N LYS A 195 17.60 -7.22 7.90
CA LYS A 195 17.67 -6.95 9.34
C LYS A 195 18.68 -5.86 9.68
N LEU A 196 19.87 -5.92 9.09
CA LEU A 196 20.89 -4.88 9.28
C LEU A 196 20.38 -3.53 8.74
N ALA A 197 19.80 -3.51 7.54
CA ALA A 197 19.28 -2.29 6.93
C ALA A 197 18.14 -1.68 7.74
N ALA A 198 17.24 -2.48 8.33
CA ALA A 198 16.17 -2.00 9.20
C ALA A 198 16.72 -1.44 10.52
N GLY A 199 17.71 -2.11 11.12
CA GLY A 199 18.38 -1.63 12.33
C GLY A 199 19.15 -0.31 12.12
N ASP A 200 19.76 -0.12 10.95
CA ASP A 200 20.47 1.12 10.58
C ASP A 200 19.53 2.35 10.47
N VAL A 201 18.21 2.15 10.44
CA VAL A 201 17.20 3.22 10.32
C VAL A 201 16.11 3.12 11.39
N ASP A 202 16.37 2.39 12.48
CA ASP A 202 15.45 2.19 13.61
C ASP A 202 14.05 1.67 13.22
N VAL A 203 13.96 0.86 12.16
CA VAL A 203 12.71 0.24 11.70
C VAL A 203 12.51 -1.13 12.36
N ILE A 204 11.35 -1.31 13.00
CA ILE A 204 10.94 -2.60 13.55
C ILE A 204 10.44 -3.51 12.42
N ILE A 205 10.87 -4.78 12.46
CA ILE A 205 10.41 -5.83 11.56
C ILE A 205 9.41 -6.72 12.31
N ASP A 206 8.17 -6.73 11.84
CA ASP A 206 7.10 -7.61 12.32
C ASP A 206 6.87 -8.77 11.35
N CYS A 207 6.88 -10.01 11.85
CA CYS A 207 6.59 -11.20 11.05
C CYS A 207 5.10 -11.53 11.14
N ILE A 208 4.43 -11.64 10.00
CA ILE A 208 3.00 -11.97 9.90
C ILE A 208 2.83 -13.20 9.01
N ASP A 209 1.96 -14.12 9.42
CA ASP A 209 1.63 -15.29 8.63
C ASP A 209 0.80 -14.90 7.40
N ASN A 210 1.21 -15.36 6.21
CA ASN A 210 0.48 -15.22 4.96
C ASN A 210 0.15 -13.76 4.58
N ILE A 211 1.13 -12.84 4.62
CA ILE A 211 0.94 -11.42 4.25
C ILE A 211 0.26 -11.28 2.90
N ASN A 212 0.67 -12.08 1.92
CA ASN A 212 0.11 -12.02 0.58
C ASN A 212 -1.40 -12.27 0.55
N ARG A 213 -1.93 -13.13 1.43
CA ARG A 213 -3.37 -13.37 1.55
C ARG A 213 -4.08 -12.12 2.06
N GLU A 214 -3.60 -11.54 3.16
CA GLU A 214 -4.17 -10.36 3.80
C GLU A 214 -4.17 -9.14 2.85
N VAL A 215 -3.06 -8.95 2.14
CA VAL A 215 -2.91 -7.86 1.16
C VAL A 215 -3.83 -8.06 -0.04
N LYS A 216 -3.92 -9.28 -0.59
CA LYS A 216 -4.77 -9.56 -1.77
C LYS A 216 -6.24 -9.27 -1.52
N VAL A 217 -6.74 -9.64 -0.34
CA VAL A 217 -8.11 -9.34 0.08
C VAL A 217 -8.42 -7.84 -0.01
N ILE A 218 -7.48 -6.99 0.43
CA ILE A 218 -7.64 -5.53 0.37
C ILE A 218 -7.54 -5.02 -1.07
N ILE A 219 -6.55 -5.49 -1.84
CA ILE A 219 -6.37 -5.08 -3.24
C ILE A 219 -7.61 -5.43 -4.07
N ASP A 220 -8.11 -6.66 -3.96
CA ASP A 220 -9.28 -7.14 -4.68
C ASP A 220 -10.52 -6.31 -4.31
N CYS A 221 -10.71 -6.01 -3.01
CA CYS A 221 -11.80 -5.16 -2.55
C CYS A 221 -11.73 -3.76 -3.20
N ILE A 222 -10.56 -3.13 -3.22
CA ILE A 222 -10.37 -1.79 -3.77
C ILE A 222 -10.53 -1.78 -5.29
N ASP A 223 -9.96 -2.75 -5.99
CA ASP A 223 -10.07 -2.85 -7.44
C ASP A 223 -11.51 -3.19 -7.87
N ASN A 224 -12.26 -3.97 -7.08
CA ASN A 224 -13.70 -4.21 -7.28
C ASN A 224 -14.51 -2.91 -7.15
N ILE A 225 -14.31 -2.16 -6.06
CA ILE A 225 -14.97 -0.86 -5.86
C ILE A 225 -14.65 0.09 -7.02
N ASN A 226 -13.38 0.17 -7.42
CA ASN A 226 -12.95 1.00 -8.56
C ASN A 226 -13.59 0.55 -9.88
N ARG A 227 -13.76 -0.76 -10.10
CA ARG A 227 -14.46 -1.31 -11.28
C ARG A 227 -15.94 -0.96 -11.27
N GLU A 228 -16.63 -1.05 -10.15
CA GLU A 228 -18.05 -0.65 -10.05
C GLU A 228 -18.24 0.84 -10.36
N VAL A 229 -17.38 1.70 -9.79
CA VAL A 229 -17.39 3.14 -10.06
C VAL A 229 -17.08 3.45 -11.53
N LYS A 230 -16.10 2.76 -12.13
CA LYS A 230 -15.75 2.94 -13.55
C LYS A 230 -16.80 2.36 -14.51
N GLY A 231 -17.37 1.20 -14.20
CA GLY A 231 -18.42 0.56 -15.00
C GLY A 231 -19.71 1.39 -15.06
N ALA A 232 -19.95 2.24 -14.06
CA ALA A 232 -21.00 3.26 -14.10
C ALA A 232 -20.66 4.47 -14.98
N ILE A 233 -19.39 4.66 -15.38
CA ILE A 233 -18.90 5.87 -16.05
C ILE A 233 -18.34 5.64 -17.47
N LEU A 234 -17.82 4.46 -17.83
CA LEU A 234 -17.43 4.10 -19.21
C LEU A 234 -17.08 2.60 -19.31
N ASN A 235 -17.67 1.90 -20.29
CA ASN A 235 -17.25 0.58 -20.72
C ASN A 235 -15.91 0.71 -21.47
N HIS A 236 -14.76 0.47 -20.84
CA HIS A 236 -13.59 -0.16 -21.46
C HIS A 236 -12.43 -0.37 -20.46
N MET A 237 -11.90 -1.60 -20.51
CA MET A 237 -10.53 -2.03 -20.17
C MET A 237 -10.14 -2.04 -18.69
N ASP A 238 -10.05 -3.23 -18.09
CA ASP A 238 -8.77 -3.94 -17.92
C ASP A 238 -9.07 -5.35 -17.36
N ASP A 239 -9.18 -6.35 -18.25
CA ASP A 239 -9.26 -7.76 -17.86
C ASP A 239 -7.84 -8.22 -17.51
N ARG A 240 -7.45 -8.08 -16.25
CA ARG A 240 -6.23 -8.72 -15.74
C ARG A 240 -6.57 -10.10 -15.22
N ASP A 241 -5.83 -11.10 -15.69
CA ASP A 241 -5.82 -12.44 -15.13
C ASP A 241 -5.36 -12.38 -13.67
N HIS A 242 -6.26 -12.63 -12.72
CA HIS A 242 -5.96 -12.74 -11.30
C HIS A 242 -4.89 -13.82 -11.00
N GLU A 243 -4.61 -14.74 -11.92
CA GLU A 243 -3.58 -15.79 -11.81
C GLU A 243 -2.13 -15.26 -11.86
N ASN A 244 -1.88 -14.06 -12.41
CA ASN A 244 -0.53 -13.48 -12.53
C ASN A 244 -0.26 -12.32 -11.56
N MET A 245 -1.09 -12.14 -10.52
CA MET A 245 -0.84 -11.09 -9.55
C MET A 245 0.45 -11.36 -8.75
N PRO A 246 1.35 -10.38 -8.62
CA PRO A 246 2.57 -10.53 -7.83
C PRO A 246 2.28 -10.98 -6.39
N ILE A 247 3.24 -11.71 -5.82
CA ILE A 247 3.19 -12.14 -4.42
C ILE A 247 3.84 -11.05 -3.58
N TYR A 248 3.07 -10.41 -2.71
CA TYR A 248 3.59 -9.40 -1.80
C TYR A 248 3.99 -10.05 -0.48
N GLU A 249 5.29 -10.09 -0.21
CA GLU A 249 5.86 -10.68 1.02
C GLU A 249 6.36 -9.62 2.00
N PHE A 250 6.31 -8.34 1.59
CA PHE A 250 6.87 -7.21 2.34
C PHE A 250 5.90 -6.03 2.31
N VAL A 251 5.70 -5.35 3.44
CA VAL A 251 4.91 -4.13 3.54
C VAL A 251 5.68 -3.07 4.33
N LEU A 252 6.16 -2.03 3.64
CA LEU A 252 6.77 -0.87 4.27
C LEU A 252 5.70 0.15 4.67
N VAL A 253 5.85 0.71 5.86
CA VAL A 253 4.98 1.75 6.41
C VAL A 253 5.68 3.10 6.25
N PHE A 254 5.07 4.04 5.55
CA PHE A 254 5.60 5.38 5.31
C PHE A 254 4.70 6.46 5.88
N ASN A 255 5.28 7.61 6.22
CA ASN A 255 4.50 8.83 6.38
C ASN A 255 3.67 9.09 5.13
N PHE A 256 2.43 9.55 5.30
CA PHE A 256 1.58 9.89 4.17
C PHE A 256 1.99 11.21 3.53
N ALA A 257 2.09 11.20 2.20
CA ALA A 257 2.28 12.38 1.37
C ALA A 257 1.16 12.43 0.32
N ASP A 258 0.50 13.57 0.20
CA ASP A 258 -0.81 13.66 -0.44
C ASP A 258 -0.75 13.86 -1.95
N ARG A 259 0.39 14.31 -2.48
CA ARG A 259 0.51 14.69 -3.89
C ARG A 259 1.90 14.44 -4.45
N THR A 260 2.00 13.81 -5.62
CA THR A 260 3.25 13.74 -6.38
C THR A 260 3.50 15.03 -7.16
N LEU A 261 4.76 15.37 -7.39
CA LEU A 261 5.12 16.54 -8.20
C LEU A 261 4.64 16.37 -9.64
N HIS A 262 4.66 15.14 -10.16
CA HIS A 262 4.09 14.83 -11.48
C HIS A 262 2.63 15.28 -11.58
N ALA A 263 1.79 14.88 -10.63
CA ALA A 263 0.37 15.21 -10.65
C ALA A 263 0.14 16.72 -10.47
N ALA A 264 0.99 17.40 -9.68
CA ALA A 264 0.92 18.84 -9.53
C ALA A 264 1.34 19.61 -10.79
N LEU A 265 2.35 19.12 -11.52
CA LEU A 265 2.76 19.67 -12.81
C LEU A 265 1.68 19.48 -13.88
N THR A 266 1.03 18.31 -13.93
CA THR A 266 0.06 17.98 -14.99
C THR A 266 -1.34 18.56 -14.75
N HIS A 267 -1.80 18.60 -13.49
CA HIS A 267 -3.19 18.94 -13.17
C HIS A 267 -3.35 20.25 -12.41
N ASP A 268 -2.35 20.68 -11.64
CA ASP A 268 -2.52 21.77 -10.68
C ASP A 268 -1.98 23.11 -11.22
N ARG A 269 -1.45 23.12 -12.46
CA ARG A 269 -0.92 24.31 -13.18
C ARG A 269 0.03 25.15 -12.30
N ILE A 270 0.90 24.46 -11.54
CA ILE A 270 1.86 25.11 -10.65
C ILE A 270 2.94 25.91 -11.41
N THR A 271 3.12 25.60 -12.70
CA THR A 271 3.98 26.34 -13.64
C THR A 271 3.11 27.24 -14.53
N GLY A 272 3.53 28.49 -14.78
CA GLY A 272 2.80 29.40 -15.69
C GLY A 272 2.50 30.83 -15.22
N GLY A 273 3.11 31.31 -14.12
CA GLY A 273 3.22 32.76 -13.84
C GLY A 273 2.59 33.28 -12.55
N ASN A 274 1.69 32.52 -11.90
CA ASN A 274 1.03 32.98 -10.67
C ASN A 274 1.67 32.47 -9.37
N SER A 275 2.63 31.54 -9.46
CA SER A 275 3.24 30.90 -8.28
C SER A 275 4.77 30.72 -8.37
N PRO A 276 5.57 31.71 -8.83
CA PRO A 276 7.03 31.56 -8.92
C PRO A 276 7.68 31.23 -7.58
N HIS A 277 7.08 31.70 -6.47
CA HIS A 277 7.54 31.36 -5.12
C HIS A 277 7.36 29.87 -4.79
N LEU A 278 6.25 29.26 -5.21
CA LEU A 278 6.00 27.83 -5.03
C LEU A 278 7.00 27.00 -5.83
N VAL A 279 7.23 27.35 -7.11
CA VAL A 279 8.21 26.66 -7.96
C VAL A 279 9.61 26.77 -7.33
N LYS A 280 10.01 27.97 -6.90
CA LYS A 280 11.28 28.17 -6.19
C LYS A 280 11.38 27.34 -4.90
N GLN A 281 10.28 27.21 -4.15
CA GLN A 281 10.24 26.39 -2.95
C GLN A 281 10.39 24.90 -3.27
N ILE A 282 9.67 24.39 -4.27
CA ILE A 282 9.79 23.00 -4.75
C ILE A 282 11.23 22.71 -5.16
N MET A 283 11.82 23.58 -5.98
CA MET A 283 13.21 23.43 -6.43
C MET A 283 14.18 23.42 -5.25
N LYS A 284 13.99 24.33 -4.28
CA LYS A 284 14.81 24.39 -3.07
C LYS A 284 14.66 23.12 -2.24
N ASP A 285 13.44 22.64 -2.03
CA ASP A 285 13.16 21.44 -1.25
C ASP A 285 13.81 20.20 -1.91
N MET A 286 13.63 20.02 -3.23
CA MET A 286 14.29 18.94 -3.97
C MET A 286 15.82 18.99 -3.87
N ALA A 287 16.43 20.15 -4.09
CA ALA A 287 17.88 20.30 -4.02
C ALA A 287 18.41 20.05 -2.59
N THR A 288 17.65 20.45 -1.57
CA THR A 288 18.02 20.24 -0.17
C THR A 288 17.88 18.77 0.22
N GLY A 289 16.84 18.07 -0.24
CA GLY A 289 16.69 16.62 -0.02
C GLY A 289 17.79 15.79 -0.70
N LEU A 290 18.22 16.17 -1.91
CA LEU A 290 19.37 15.54 -2.55
C LEU A 290 20.66 15.82 -1.78
N LEU A 291 20.86 17.07 -1.33
CA LEU A 291 22.02 17.43 -0.52
C LEU A 291 22.07 16.60 0.77
N GLU A 292 20.93 16.35 1.41
CA GLU A 292 20.81 15.48 2.58
C GLU A 292 21.25 14.04 2.28
N LEU A 293 20.81 13.45 1.17
CA LEU A 293 21.28 12.12 0.74
C LEU A 293 22.78 12.11 0.43
N HIS A 294 23.26 13.11 -0.31
CA HIS A 294 24.65 13.19 -0.76
C HIS A 294 25.61 13.39 0.41
N ALA A 295 25.21 14.19 1.40
CA ALA A 295 25.97 14.38 2.64
C ALA A 295 26.11 13.09 3.45
N ASN A 296 25.15 12.17 3.32
CA ASN A 296 25.18 10.83 3.93
C ASN A 296 25.74 9.76 2.99
N GLY A 297 26.50 10.17 1.97
CA GLY A 297 27.27 9.25 1.14
C GLY A 297 26.43 8.44 0.15
N ARG A 298 25.21 8.90 -0.19
CA ARG A 298 24.28 8.17 -1.06
C ARG A 298 23.78 9.01 -2.22
N ILE A 299 23.41 8.35 -3.31
CA ILE A 299 22.63 8.94 -4.40
C ILE A 299 21.21 8.40 -4.37
N HIS A 300 20.27 9.16 -4.92
CA HIS A 300 18.90 8.69 -5.14
C HIS A 300 18.83 7.71 -6.33
N GLY A 301 19.45 8.05 -7.46
CA GLY A 301 19.57 7.18 -8.64
C GLY A 301 18.33 7.05 -9.53
N ASP A 302 17.17 7.62 -9.17
CA ASP A 302 15.95 7.62 -10.01
C ASP A 302 15.06 8.83 -9.70
N LEU A 303 15.69 10.00 -9.57
CA LEU A 303 14.97 11.24 -9.31
C LEU A 303 14.10 11.61 -10.51
N LYS A 304 12.80 11.74 -10.27
CA LYS A 304 11.80 12.14 -11.27
C LYS A 304 10.58 12.74 -10.56
N PRO A 305 9.66 13.44 -11.26
CA PRO A 305 8.50 14.08 -10.63
C PRO A 305 7.56 13.11 -9.90
N LEU A 306 7.58 11.81 -10.23
CA LEU A 306 6.81 10.79 -9.49
C LEU A 306 7.42 10.46 -8.12
N ASN A 307 8.73 10.67 -7.94
CA ASN A 307 9.49 10.34 -6.73
C ASN A 307 9.72 11.59 -5.85
N VAL A 308 8.96 12.65 -6.09
CA VAL A 308 8.89 13.83 -5.24
C VAL A 308 7.44 13.98 -4.80
N MET A 309 7.20 13.96 -3.48
CA MET A 309 5.86 13.99 -2.89
C MET A 309 5.71 15.13 -1.90
N ARG A 310 4.49 15.66 -1.77
CA ARG A 310 4.17 16.72 -0.83
C ARG A 310 3.71 16.14 0.51
N GLU A 311 4.42 16.48 1.57
CA GLU A 311 4.02 16.21 2.96
C GLU A 311 3.78 17.57 3.64
N GLY A 312 2.52 17.89 3.91
CA GLY A 312 2.13 19.22 4.41
C GLY A 312 2.51 20.33 3.42
N LEU A 313 3.43 21.21 3.81
CA LEU A 313 3.88 22.34 3.00
C LEU A 313 5.23 22.10 2.30
N ARG A 314 5.85 20.93 2.48
CA ARG A 314 7.19 20.62 1.96
C ARG A 314 7.14 19.54 0.90
N TRP A 315 8.09 19.58 -0.02
CA TRP A 315 8.26 18.56 -1.06
C TRP A 315 9.43 17.66 -0.71
N LYS A 316 9.16 16.39 -0.47
CA LYS A 316 10.12 15.40 -0.01
C LYS A 316 10.40 14.35 -1.08
N LEU A 317 11.61 13.81 -1.09
CA LEU A 317 12.00 12.70 -1.97
C LEU A 317 11.49 11.37 -1.41
N THR A 318 11.20 10.43 -2.29
CA THR A 318 10.74 9.08 -1.95
C THR A 318 11.27 8.06 -2.96
N ASP A 319 10.92 6.79 -2.80
CA ASP A 319 11.27 5.71 -3.72
C ASP A 319 12.79 5.51 -3.85
N LEU A 320 13.41 5.07 -2.74
CA LEU A 320 14.85 4.86 -2.64
C LEU A 320 15.26 3.42 -2.98
N ASP A 321 14.44 2.69 -3.74
CA ASP A 321 14.71 1.29 -4.11
C ASP A 321 15.86 1.10 -5.13
N ILE A 322 16.40 2.20 -5.66
CA ILE A 322 17.61 2.26 -6.51
C ILE A 322 18.76 3.01 -5.79
N ALA A 323 18.51 3.56 -4.60
CA ALA A 323 19.49 4.36 -3.89
C ALA A 323 20.72 3.50 -3.53
N CYS A 324 21.91 4.03 -3.78
CA CYS A 324 23.16 3.33 -3.58
C CYS A 324 24.24 4.26 -3.02
N ALA A 325 25.24 3.66 -2.38
CA ALA A 325 26.35 4.40 -1.80
C ALA A 325 27.24 4.99 -2.91
N ILE A 326 27.68 6.23 -2.74
CA ILE A 326 28.56 6.92 -3.69
C ILE A 326 29.86 6.12 -3.84
N ASN A 327 30.34 6.00 -5.08
CA ASN A 327 31.49 5.19 -5.51
C ASN A 327 31.31 3.66 -5.41
N CYS A 328 30.15 3.16 -5.01
CA CYS A 328 29.79 1.74 -5.14
C CYS A 328 29.14 1.46 -6.49
N ASP A 329 28.89 0.18 -6.80
CA ASP A 329 28.20 -0.20 -8.02
C ASP A 329 26.80 0.41 -8.07
N TYR A 330 26.43 0.93 -9.24
CA TYR A 330 25.10 1.47 -9.48
C TYR A 330 24.05 0.37 -9.33
N GLY A 331 22.88 0.74 -8.80
CA GLY A 331 21.79 -0.18 -8.51
C GLY A 331 21.41 -1.09 -9.70
N THR A 332 20.90 -2.27 -9.40
CA THR A 332 20.59 -3.32 -10.39
C THR A 332 19.27 -3.12 -11.12
N LYS A 333 18.38 -2.27 -10.59
CA LYS A 333 17.10 -1.90 -11.21
C LYS A 333 17.31 -0.72 -12.16
N ASN A 334 16.71 -0.82 -13.35
CA ASN A 334 16.78 0.24 -14.35
C ASN A 334 16.07 1.51 -13.84
N PRO A 335 16.74 2.67 -13.88
CA PRO A 335 16.11 3.94 -13.60
C PRO A 335 15.22 4.37 -14.76
N SER A 336 14.47 5.44 -14.53
CA SER A 336 13.57 6.03 -15.50
C SER A 336 14.38 6.67 -16.63
N SER A 337 14.35 6.07 -17.81
CA SER A 337 15.19 6.45 -18.95
C SER A 337 15.07 7.91 -19.36
N GLY A 338 13.89 8.53 -19.18
CA GLY A 338 13.66 9.95 -19.49
C GLY A 338 14.35 10.94 -18.55
N TYR A 339 14.88 10.49 -17.41
CA TYR A 339 15.52 11.35 -16.39
C TYR A 339 16.96 10.95 -16.08
N CYS A 340 17.40 9.76 -16.49
CA CYS A 340 18.74 9.28 -16.16
C CYS A 340 19.84 10.03 -16.94
N ALA A 341 21.01 10.15 -16.31
CA ALA A 341 22.20 10.77 -16.90
C ALA A 341 22.68 10.00 -18.15
N PRO A 342 23.30 10.65 -19.14
CA PRO A 342 23.70 9.99 -20.38
C PRO A 342 24.68 8.82 -20.17
N GLU A 343 25.56 8.90 -19.17
CA GLU A 343 26.46 7.83 -18.76
C GLU A 343 25.72 6.62 -18.16
N VAL A 344 24.65 6.87 -17.40
CA VAL A 344 23.75 5.85 -16.85
C VAL A 344 22.94 5.21 -17.98
N ALA A 345 22.40 6.04 -18.89
CA ALA A 345 21.66 5.57 -20.05
C ALA A 345 22.52 4.69 -20.96
N LYS A 346 23.75 5.12 -21.24
CA LYS A 346 24.73 4.35 -22.02
C LYS A 346 25.08 3.04 -21.34
N TRP A 347 25.23 3.04 -20.02
CA TRP A 347 25.48 1.81 -19.27
C TRP A 347 24.30 0.86 -19.38
N ILE A 348 23.08 1.31 -19.11
CA ILE A 348 21.94 0.43 -18.91
C ILE A 348 21.30 0.00 -20.24
N PHE A 349 21.24 0.91 -21.21
CA PHE A 349 20.55 0.71 -22.48
C PHE A 349 21.49 0.62 -23.68
N GLY A 350 22.81 0.79 -23.49
CA GLY A 350 23.77 0.69 -24.57
C GLY A 350 24.11 -0.76 -24.93
N ASP A 351 24.18 -1.04 -26.23
CA ASP A 351 24.66 -2.31 -26.79
C ASP A 351 26.19 -2.41 -26.74
N VAL A 352 26.77 -2.24 -25.55
CA VAL A 352 28.21 -2.39 -25.34
C VAL A 352 28.47 -3.74 -24.66
N GLU A 353 29.34 -4.57 -25.23
CA GLU A 353 29.87 -5.75 -24.54
C GLU A 353 30.59 -5.28 -23.27
N LYS A 354 29.91 -5.41 -22.13
CA LYS A 354 30.49 -5.13 -20.83
C LYS A 354 31.39 -6.30 -20.45
N SER A 355 32.64 -6.00 -20.11
CA SER A 355 33.47 -7.01 -19.43
C SER A 355 32.84 -7.34 -18.07
N SER A 356 33.05 -8.56 -17.57
CA SER A 356 32.49 -9.01 -16.28
C SER A 356 32.92 -8.15 -15.09
N ASP A 357 34.01 -7.40 -15.23
CA ASP A 357 34.63 -6.62 -14.15
C ASP A 357 34.31 -5.12 -14.25
N GLU A 358 33.67 -4.69 -15.33
CA GLU A 358 33.28 -3.29 -15.51
C GLU A 358 31.95 -3.02 -14.82
N THR A 359 31.91 -1.98 -13.99
CA THR A 359 30.73 -1.56 -13.24
C THR A 359 30.60 -0.05 -13.31
N LEU A 360 29.37 0.45 -13.56
CA LEU A 360 29.10 1.86 -13.40
C LEU A 360 29.09 2.19 -11.91
N LYS A 361 29.89 3.17 -11.49
CA LYS A 361 29.91 3.63 -10.10
C LYS A 361 28.88 4.72 -9.87
N ALA A 362 28.19 4.66 -8.74
CA ALA A 362 27.27 5.68 -8.27
C ALA A 362 27.98 7.02 -8.05
N SER A 363 27.46 8.08 -8.67
CA SER A 363 28.01 9.44 -8.62
C SER A 363 26.91 10.45 -8.38
N VAL A 364 27.19 11.48 -7.58
CA VAL A 364 26.28 12.60 -7.35
C VAL A 364 25.86 13.29 -8.65
N ALA A 365 26.72 13.23 -9.68
CA ALA A 365 26.43 13.78 -10.99
C ALA A 365 25.19 13.17 -11.64
N HIS A 366 24.88 11.90 -11.33
CA HIS A 366 23.69 11.22 -11.84
C HIS A 366 22.41 11.91 -11.35
N ASP A 367 22.34 12.21 -10.05
CA ASP A 367 21.19 12.92 -9.46
C ASP A 367 21.12 14.38 -9.92
N LEU A 368 22.28 15.05 -10.07
CA LEU A 368 22.31 16.44 -10.54
C LEU A 368 21.82 16.58 -11.98
N TRP A 369 22.10 15.60 -12.84
CA TRP A 369 21.51 15.55 -14.17
C TRP A 369 19.99 15.42 -14.08
N SER A 370 19.48 14.43 -13.34
CA SER A 370 18.04 14.23 -13.16
C SER A 370 17.34 15.45 -12.57
N LEU A 371 17.99 16.13 -11.61
CA LEU A 371 17.49 17.39 -11.04
C LEU A 371 17.37 18.48 -12.11
N GLY A 372 18.39 18.63 -12.97
CA GLY A 372 18.37 19.55 -14.09
C GLY A 372 17.24 19.26 -15.08
N VAL A 373 16.98 17.98 -15.37
CA VAL A 373 15.85 17.56 -16.22
C VAL A 373 14.51 17.90 -15.59
N VAL A 374 14.34 17.75 -14.28
CA VAL A 374 13.07 18.09 -13.59
C VAL A 374 12.87 19.62 -13.49
N PHE A 375 13.96 20.39 -13.40
CA PHE A 375 13.90 21.85 -13.33
C PHE A 375 13.59 22.52 -14.67
N TYR A 376 13.95 21.86 -15.78
CA TYR A 376 13.65 22.30 -17.13
C TYR A 376 12.19 22.03 -17.49
#